data_AF-A0A2W4ING0-F1
#
_entry.id   AF-A0A2W4ING0-F1
#
_cell.length_a   1.000
_cell.length_b   1.000
_cell.length_c   1.000
_cell.angle_alpha   90.00
_cell.angle_beta   90.00
_cell.angle_gamma   90.00
#
_symmetry.space_group_name_H-M   'P 1'
#
loop_
_entity.id
_entity.type
_entity.pdbx_description
1 polymer ?
#
loop_
_entity_poly.entity_id
_entity_poly.type
_entity_poly.pdbx_seq_one_letter_code
_entity_poly.pdbx_strand_id
1 'polypeptide(L)'
;LLTFGTGIGSALFVDGRLVPNTEFGHIEVDGHDGETKAAASAKENEGLSYPDWAKRVNRYLSVLENLVWPDLIIVGGGVSKKAEKWVPLLQIRTPITVATRQNQAGIIGAAAAVAEGIAH
;
A
#
# COMPACT_ATOMS: atom_id res chain seq x y z
N LEU A 1 -3.96 3.08 -4.07
CA LEU A 1 -4.28 2.14 -2.98
C LEU A 1 -3.10 1.19 -2.80
N LEU A 2 -2.68 0.97 -1.55
CA LEU A 2 -1.65 0.00 -1.19
C LEU A 2 -2.19 -0.93 -0.11
N THR A 3 -1.95 -2.23 -0.24
CA THR A 3 -2.33 -3.22 0.78
C THR A 3 -1.08 -3.85 1.37
N PHE A 4 -0.97 -3.82 2.69
CA PHE A 4 0.17 -4.40 3.41
C PHE A 4 -0.27 -5.71 4.09
N GLY A 5 0.26 -6.83 3.61
CA GLY A 5 -0.04 -8.18 4.10
C GLY A 5 1.19 -9.08 4.00
N THR A 6 1.00 -10.31 3.53
CA THR A 6 2.12 -11.20 3.19
C THR A 6 3.08 -10.54 2.21
N GLY A 7 2.54 -9.77 1.26
CA GLY A 7 3.27 -8.88 0.36
C GLY A 7 2.72 -7.45 0.37
N ILE A 8 3.02 -6.68 -0.68
CA ILE A 8 2.49 -5.34 -0.94
C ILE A 8 1.73 -5.33 -2.26
N GLY A 9 0.39 -5.28 -2.17
CA GLY A 9 -0.46 -5.10 -3.35
C GLY A 9 -0.63 -3.62 -3.68
N SER A 10 -0.84 -3.31 -4.97
CA SER A 10 -1.08 -1.94 -5.41
C SER A 10 -2.22 -1.83 -6.41
N ALA A 11 -2.91 -0.69 -6.37
CA ALA A 11 -3.86 -0.28 -7.40
C ALA A 11 -3.76 1.24 -7.57
N LEU A 12 -3.40 1.66 -8.78
CA LEU A 12 -3.32 3.06 -9.17
C LEU A 12 -4.58 3.47 -9.92
N PHE A 13 -5.12 4.63 -9.57
CA PHE A 13 -6.23 5.24 -10.29
C PHE A 13 -5.76 6.58 -10.85
N VAL A 14 -6.03 6.83 -12.13
CA VAL A 14 -5.80 8.11 -12.80
C VAL A 14 -7.14 8.55 -13.36
N ASP A 15 -7.61 9.73 -12.96
CA ASP A 15 -8.93 10.27 -13.32
C ASP A 15 -10.09 9.27 -13.09
N GLY A 16 -10.02 8.56 -11.96
CA GLY A 16 -11.01 7.56 -11.56
C GLY A 16 -10.92 6.23 -12.31
N ARG A 17 -10.01 6.08 -13.27
CA ARG A 17 -9.81 4.83 -14.03
C ARG A 17 -8.68 4.02 -13.42
N LEU A 18 -8.91 2.71 -13.25
CA LEU A 18 -7.87 1.79 -12.80
C LEU A 18 -6.77 1.68 -13.86
N VAL A 19 -5.53 1.90 -13.47
CA VAL A 19 -4.35 1.49 -14.24
C VAL A 19 -4.08 0.03 -13.88
N PRO A 20 -4.26 -0.91 -14.82
CA PRO A 20 -4.19 -2.34 -14.50
C PRO A 20 -2.74 -2.78 -14.27
N ASN A 21 -2.60 -3.89 -13.54
CA ASN A 21 -1.35 -4.65 -13.40
C ASN A 21 -0.15 -3.86 -12.84
N THR A 22 -0.40 -2.83 -12.01
CA THR A 22 0.68 -2.16 -11.29
C THR A 22 1.23 -3.07 -10.18
N GLU A 23 2.53 -3.32 -10.20
CA GLU A 23 3.25 -4.12 -9.19
C GLU A 23 4.17 -3.24 -8.34
N PHE A 24 3.61 -2.19 -7.75
CA PHE A 24 4.42 -1.25 -6.96
C PHE A 24 4.97 -1.82 -5.66
N GLY A 25 4.56 -3.02 -5.24
CA GLY A 25 5.23 -3.74 -4.15
C GLY A 25 6.70 -4.01 -4.46
N HIS A 26 7.03 -4.26 -5.72
CA HIS A 26 8.34 -4.70 -6.18
C HIS A 26 9.25 -3.58 -6.71
N ILE A 27 8.92 -2.30 -6.45
CA ILE A 27 9.85 -1.21 -6.76
C ILE A 27 11.13 -1.38 -5.95
N GLU A 28 12.26 -0.99 -6.54
CA GLU A 28 13.52 -0.98 -5.81
C GLU A 28 13.55 0.19 -4.81
N VAL A 29 13.90 -0.13 -3.55
CA VAL A 29 14.10 0.81 -2.46
C VAL A 29 15.44 0.50 -1.81
N ASP A 30 16.39 1.41 -1.95
CA ASP A 30 17.74 1.28 -1.39
C ASP A 30 18.42 -0.06 -1.76
N GLY A 31 18.32 -0.44 -3.04
CA GLY A 31 18.91 -1.68 -3.58
C GLY A 31 18.16 -2.97 -3.20
N HIS A 32 16.96 -2.87 -2.64
CA HIS A 32 16.14 -4.02 -2.26
C HIS A 32 14.75 -3.93 -2.89
N ASP A 33 14.13 -5.09 -3.10
CA ASP A 33 12.70 -5.17 -3.38
C ASP A 33 11.90 -4.56 -2.21
N GLY A 34 11.04 -3.57 -2.51
CA GLY A 34 10.27 -2.83 -1.52
C GLY A 34 9.40 -3.72 -0.62
N GLU A 35 8.82 -4.77 -1.17
CA GLU A 35 7.97 -5.74 -0.45
C GLU A 35 8.77 -6.41 0.66
N THR A 36 9.99 -6.85 0.35
CA THR A 36 10.84 -7.58 1.30
C THR A 36 11.19 -6.76 2.54
N LYS A 37 11.09 -5.43 2.46
CA LYS A 37 11.38 -4.51 3.57
C LYS A 37 10.13 -3.96 4.25
N ALA A 38 9.08 -3.66 3.49
CA ALA A 38 7.93 -2.88 3.97
C ALA A 38 6.62 -3.69 4.09
N ALA A 39 6.57 -4.94 3.62
CA ALA A 39 5.40 -5.79 3.84
C ALA A 39 5.10 -6.00 5.34
N ALA A 40 3.85 -6.34 5.66
CA ALA A 40 3.49 -6.64 7.05
C ALA A 40 4.16 -7.93 7.55
N SER A 41 4.38 -8.90 6.65
CA SER A 41 5.17 -10.11 6.92
C SER A 41 6.61 -9.81 7.35
N ALA A 42 7.27 -8.80 6.74
CA ALA A 42 8.61 -8.39 7.14
C ALA A 42 8.66 -7.91 8.61
N LYS A 43 7.62 -7.19 9.06
CA LYS A 43 7.49 -6.80 10.47
C LYS A 43 7.44 -8.02 11.39
N GLU A 44 6.65 -9.03 11.03
CA GLU A 44 6.46 -10.24 11.84
C GLU A 44 7.70 -11.11 11.84
N ASN A 45 8.26 -11.39 10.67
CA ASN A 45 9.44 -12.24 10.48
C ASN A 45 10.68 -11.70 11.20
N GLU A 46 10.84 -10.38 11.23
CA GLU A 46 11.99 -9.73 11.88
C GLU A 46 11.68 -9.23 13.31
N GLY A 47 10.49 -9.49 13.84
CA GLY A 47 10.10 -9.10 15.19
C GLY A 47 10.07 -7.58 15.43
N LEU A 48 9.78 -6.78 14.40
CA LEU A 48 9.86 -5.33 14.48
C LEU A 48 8.70 -4.71 15.27
N SER A 49 9.04 -3.64 16.00
CA SER A 49 8.06 -2.73 16.58
C SER A 49 7.29 -1.98 15.48
N TYR A 50 6.09 -1.46 15.78
CA TYR A 50 5.35 -0.63 14.83
C TYR A 50 6.13 0.63 14.41
N PRO A 51 6.78 1.38 15.32
CA PRO A 51 7.62 2.52 14.92
C PRO A 51 8.78 2.15 14.00
N ASP A 52 9.46 1.03 14.23
CA ASP A 52 10.61 0.66 13.38
C ASP A 52 10.16 0.16 12.01
N TRP A 53 9.07 -0.58 11.95
CA TRP A 53 8.48 -0.97 10.67
C TRP A 53 7.88 0.23 9.93
N ALA A 54 7.25 1.19 10.63
CA ALA A 54 6.71 2.40 10.04
C ALA A 54 7.80 3.23 9.33
N LYS A 55 9.05 3.25 9.83
CA LYS A 55 10.18 3.87 9.12
C LYS A 55 10.45 3.22 7.76
N ARG A 56 10.35 1.89 7.68
CA ARG A 56 10.51 1.15 6.41
C ARG A 56 9.38 1.44 5.44
N VAL A 57 8.14 1.43 5.94
CA VAL A 57 6.97 1.82 5.15
C VAL A 57 7.10 3.27 4.67
N ASN A 58 7.55 4.18 5.54
CA ASN A 58 7.78 5.57 5.17
C ASN A 58 8.81 5.71 4.05
N ARG A 59 9.91 4.95 4.13
CA ARG A 59 10.95 4.95 3.10
C ARG A 59 10.41 4.43 1.77
N TYR A 60 9.70 3.31 1.78
CA TYR A 60 9.01 2.75 0.61
C TYR A 60 8.04 3.77 -0.02
N LEU A 61 7.15 4.35 0.80
CA LEU A 61 6.18 5.34 0.34
C LEU A 61 6.86 6.59 -0.22
N SER A 62 7.97 7.04 0.36
CA SER A 62 8.73 8.20 -0.14
C SER A 62 9.30 7.95 -1.54
N VAL A 63 9.78 6.74 -1.83
CA VAL A 63 10.24 6.37 -3.17
C VAL A 63 9.07 6.36 -4.14
N LEU A 64 7.98 5.67 -3.77
CA LEU A 64 6.79 5.59 -4.62
C LEU A 64 6.18 6.97 -4.90
N GLU A 65 6.06 7.82 -3.87
CA GLU A 65 5.54 9.19 -3.98
C GLU A 65 6.34 10.03 -4.99
N ASN A 66 7.66 9.85 -5.05
CA ASN A 66 8.50 10.54 -6.03
C ASN A 66 8.37 9.99 -7.45
N LEU A 67 7.91 8.76 -7.62
CA LEU A 67 7.72 8.13 -8.93
C LEU A 67 6.37 8.48 -9.56
N VAL A 68 5.30 8.47 -8.75
CA VAL A 68 3.93 8.57 -9.27
C VAL A 68 3.18 9.83 -8.82
N TRP A 69 3.78 10.62 -7.93
CA TRP A 69 3.25 11.90 -7.44
C TRP A 69 1.74 11.90 -7.12
N PRO A 70 1.27 11.04 -6.21
CA PRO A 70 -0.16 10.83 -6.00
C PRO A 70 -0.81 11.96 -5.20
N ASP A 71 -2.08 12.26 -5.50
CA ASP A 71 -2.91 13.20 -4.72
C ASP A 71 -3.39 12.60 -3.38
N LEU A 72 -3.53 11.27 -3.31
CA LEU A 72 -4.00 10.55 -2.13
C LEU A 72 -3.42 9.14 -2.09
N ILE A 73 -2.96 8.73 -0.91
CA ILE A 73 -2.60 7.34 -0.62
C ILE A 73 -3.67 6.73 0.29
N ILE A 74 -4.26 5.64 -0.16
CA ILE A 74 -5.16 4.80 0.65
C ILE A 74 -4.37 3.57 1.06
N VAL A 75 -4.29 3.28 2.36
CA VAL A 75 -3.63 2.08 2.89
C VAL A 75 -4.64 1.07 3.44
N GLY A 76 -4.42 -0.21 3.13
CA GLY A 76 -5.26 -1.33 3.52
C GLY A 76 -4.44 -2.57 3.85
N GLY A 77 -5.08 -3.75 3.75
CA GLY A 77 -4.47 -5.03 4.12
C GLY A 77 -4.62 -5.35 5.61
N GLY A 78 -4.12 -6.51 6.04
CA GLY A 78 -4.35 -7.02 7.40
C GLY A 78 -3.88 -6.08 8.51
N VAL A 79 -2.75 -5.40 8.30
CA VAL A 79 -2.14 -4.47 9.27
C VAL A 79 -2.90 -3.15 9.42
N SER A 80 -3.83 -2.84 8.51
CA SER A 80 -4.70 -1.66 8.62
C SER A 80 -5.67 -1.73 9.81
N LYS A 81 -5.91 -2.93 10.38
CA LYS A 81 -6.62 -3.12 11.66
C LYS A 81 -5.95 -2.48 12.86
N LYS A 82 -4.66 -2.14 12.71
CA LYS A 82 -3.81 -1.51 13.72
C LYS A 82 -3.23 -0.19 13.21
N ALA A 83 -3.93 0.46 12.28
CA ALA A 83 -3.49 1.70 11.64
C ALA A 83 -3.13 2.80 12.65
N GLU A 84 -3.83 2.86 13.78
CA GLU A 84 -3.56 3.79 14.87
C GLU A 84 -2.13 3.70 15.44
N LYS A 85 -1.46 2.55 15.23
CA LYS A 85 -0.11 2.29 15.74
C LYS A 85 1.01 2.73 14.81
N TRP A 86 0.73 2.98 13.53
CA TRP A 86 1.77 3.20 12.52
C TRP A 86 1.47 4.30 11.51
N VAL A 87 0.21 4.48 11.09
CA VAL A 87 -0.14 5.53 10.12
C VAL A 87 0.20 6.93 10.66
N PRO A 88 -0.06 7.26 11.95
CA PRO A 88 0.36 8.56 12.52
C PRO A 88 1.88 8.76 12.59
N LEU A 89 2.67 7.71 12.41
CA LEU A 89 4.14 7.77 12.45
C LEU A 89 4.75 8.06 11.07
N LEU A 90 3.94 8.01 10.01
CA LEU A 90 4.39 8.28 8.65
C LEU A 90 4.58 9.78 8.43
N GLN A 91 5.70 10.12 7.82
CA GLN A 91 6.14 11.45 7.44
C GLN A 91 6.31 11.47 5.92
N ILE A 92 5.20 11.65 5.22
CA ILE A 92 5.12 11.77 3.75
C ILE A 92 4.37 13.05 3.37
N ARG A 93 4.51 13.50 2.12
CA ARG A 93 3.88 14.74 1.64
C ARG A 93 2.42 14.51 1.24
N THR A 94 2.13 13.36 0.63
CA THR A 94 0.80 13.01 0.14
C THR A 94 -0.12 12.67 1.32
N PRO A 95 -1.35 13.21 1.35
CA PRO A 95 -2.36 12.80 2.30
C PRO A 95 -2.57 11.28 2.32
N ILE A 96 -2.73 10.72 3.52
CA ILE A 96 -2.92 9.29 3.72
C ILE A 96 -4.22 8.99 4.47
N THR A 97 -4.95 7.98 4.01
CA THR A 97 -6.17 7.50 4.68
C THR A 97 -6.20 5.98 4.76
N VAL A 98 -6.93 5.46 5.74
CA VAL A 98 -7.08 4.02 5.97
C VAL A 98 -8.33 3.53 5.26
N ALA A 99 -8.23 2.46 4.48
CA ALA A 99 -9.37 1.85 3.80
C ALA A 99 -10.43 1.39 4.82
N THR A 100 -11.61 2.02 4.79
CA THR A 100 -12.73 1.78 5.72
C THR A 100 -13.23 0.33 5.70
N ARG A 101 -13.16 -0.35 4.55
CA ARG A 101 -13.65 -1.73 4.37
C ARG A 101 -12.55 -2.80 4.37
N GLN A 102 -11.30 -2.45 4.68
CA GLN A 102 -10.16 -3.37 4.83
C GLN A 102 -10.19 -4.54 3.81
N ASN A 103 -10.33 -5.78 4.28
CA ASN A 103 -10.34 -7.00 3.47
C ASN A 103 -11.48 -7.06 2.43
N GLN A 104 -12.61 -6.39 2.69
CA GLN A 104 -13.74 -6.37 1.76
C GLN A 104 -13.50 -5.41 0.58
N ALA A 105 -12.58 -4.45 0.69
CA ALA A 105 -12.30 -3.51 -0.38
C ALA A 105 -11.79 -4.20 -1.66
N GLY A 106 -10.98 -5.26 -1.52
CA GLY A 106 -10.50 -6.05 -2.66
C GLY A 106 -11.62 -6.80 -3.38
N ILE A 107 -12.53 -7.44 -2.63
CA ILE A 107 -13.68 -8.16 -3.21
C ILE A 107 -14.64 -7.19 -3.92
N ILE A 108 -14.94 -6.06 -3.28
CA ILE A 108 -15.82 -5.03 -3.86
C ILE A 108 -15.17 -4.44 -5.13
N GLY A 109 -13.87 -4.15 -5.10
CA GLY A 109 -13.14 -3.63 -6.26
C GLY A 109 -13.12 -4.61 -7.42
N ALA A 110 -12.91 -5.90 -7.16
CA ALA A 110 -12.95 -6.94 -8.19
C ALA A 110 -14.35 -7.07 -8.82
N ALA A 111 -15.40 -7.05 -8.00
CA ALA A 111 -16.78 -7.10 -8.50
C ALA A 111 -17.13 -5.85 -9.35
N ALA A 112 -16.70 -4.67 -8.92
CA ALA A 112 -16.88 -3.44 -9.68
C ALA A 112 -16.13 -3.45 -11.01
N ALA A 113 -14.87 -3.93 -11.03
CA ALA A 113 -14.07 -4.05 -12.26
C ALA A 113 -14.71 -4.98 -13.30
N VAL A 114 -15.29 -6.11 -12.88
CA VAL A 114 -16.04 -7.01 -13.76
C VAL A 114 -17.31 -6.33 -14.29
N ALA A 115 -18.03 -5.60 -13.44
CA ALA A 115 -19.25 -4.88 -13.82
C ALA A 115 -18.98 -3.73 -14.81
N GLU A 116 -17.84 -3.05 -14.69
CA GLU A 116 -17.41 -1.97 -15.59
C GLU A 116 -16.81 -2.47 -16.92
N GLY A 117 -16.69 -3.79 -17.10
CA GLY A 117 -16.22 -4.38 -18.35
C GLY A 117 -14.73 -4.13 -18.60
N ILE A 118 -13.91 -4.08 -17.55
CA ILE A 118 -12.45 -4.12 -17.70
C ILE A 118 -12.09 -5.49 -18.29
N ALA A 119 -12.04 -5.56 -19.62
CA ALA A 119 -11.49 -6.69 -20.35
C ALA A 119 -9.97 -6.58 -20.29
N HIS A 120 -9.33 -7.67 -19.84
CA HIS A 120 -7.88 -7.85 -19.88
C HIS A 120 -7.34 -7.81 -21.30
#